data_AF-W0T679-F1
#
_entry.id   AF-W0T679-F1
#
_cell.length_a   1.000
_cell.length_b   1.000
_cell.length_c   1.000
_cell.angle_alpha   90.00
_cell.angle_beta   90.00
_cell.angle_gamma   90.00
#
_symmetry.space_group_name_H-M   'P 1'
#
loop_
_entity.id
_entity.type
_entity.pdbx_description
1 polymer ?
#
loop_
_entity_poly.entity_id
_entity_poly.type
_entity_poly.pdbx_seq_one_letter_code
_entity_poly.pdbx_strand_id
1 'polypeptide(L)'
;MDHAITWILENKSIIKHDALTIDKSAVDGDAGGYGIFADLSLIDDRKDERKVELLRIPRDATISMAMIRQILTSDTRDKTLTSLKDHLAAFLTEESHQIYINETNIIVVFLIIKAIISNSEMSSPGSKDFASFYTDEVLLKTLVPLPVNKYQEDSHNWEQYYAEYMSFPQQQFIEVLEEFIQKRFPGEDHSKEIILIYCSVISRILEIPEAVEPGSDDYVVNPTLVPLLDFANHSNDKKNAYFDVDRNNNDIVLYLDLENSPESKLIQVFISYSPFEELVHFEQIYGFLPNSKKPQIFCYRFDENFMKHYVYKDVNVSKFYRCMNIRPYLEVVLKDDDVLLNDCIMEFAEIILPFSQHIKRSDLTPFNYNEDLKTYTSTIVNENGLEKQVNLTKEEAIEYIFGDQDETENYERTLKEWILHFLKEYINFRLSKMLQVKPDSETSSFNIFLTKELWILQKLKASIDKNQHITWYEKFAERSSELPDVPFPPPCRIDYENLSRTEIQEYIDTD
;
A
#
# COMPACT_ATOMS: atom_id res chain seq x y z
N MET A 1 23.69 14.07 1.60
CA MET A 1 22.41 14.58 2.14
C MET A 1 22.60 15.97 2.72
N ASP A 2 23.62 16.21 3.55
CA ASP A 2 23.90 17.52 4.19
C ASP A 2 23.91 18.70 3.22
N HIS A 3 24.50 18.53 2.03
CA HIS A 3 24.46 19.53 0.97
C HIS A 3 23.02 19.89 0.55
N ALA A 4 22.16 18.89 0.34
CA ALA A 4 20.78 19.09 -0.05
C ALA A 4 19.99 19.81 1.06
N ILE A 5 20.16 19.39 2.31
CA ILE A 5 19.51 20.00 3.48
C ILE A 5 19.91 21.48 3.59
N THR A 6 21.21 21.76 3.52
CA THR A 6 21.75 23.12 3.60
C THR A 6 21.21 24.00 2.47
N TRP A 7 21.26 23.50 1.24
CA TRP A 7 20.75 24.24 0.09
C TRP A 7 19.25 24.54 0.21
N ILE A 8 18.43 23.58 0.65
CA ILE A 8 16.99 23.77 0.83
C ILE A 8 16.71 24.86 1.88
N LEU A 9 17.41 24.83 3.02
CA LEU A 9 17.27 25.83 4.08
C LEU A 9 17.74 27.23 3.65
N GLU A 10 18.80 27.32 2.83
CA GLU A 10 19.35 28.61 2.38
C GLU A 10 18.55 29.25 1.22
N ASN A 11 17.86 28.43 0.41
CA ASN A 11 17.17 28.88 -0.80
C ASN A 11 15.65 28.95 -0.65
N LYS A 12 15.10 28.47 0.47
CA LYS A 12 13.67 28.57 0.81
C LYS A 12 13.52 29.22 2.17
N SER A 13 12.42 29.95 2.35
CA SER A 13 12.07 30.62 3.62
C SER A 13 11.61 29.64 4.70
N ILE A 14 12.21 28.44 4.76
CA ILE A 14 11.92 27.42 5.76
C ILE A 14 12.50 27.86 7.09
N ILE A 15 11.66 27.86 8.12
CA ILE A 15 12.09 28.18 9.48
C ILE A 15 12.35 26.86 10.21
N LYS A 16 13.58 26.70 10.67
CA LYS A 16 14.05 25.52 11.42
C LYS A 16 14.38 25.94 12.84
N HIS A 17 13.85 25.24 13.83
CA HIS A 17 14.19 25.44 15.23
C HIS A 17 15.64 25.01 15.53
N ASP A 18 16.35 25.73 16.39
CA ASP A 18 17.76 25.45 16.73
C ASP A 18 17.97 24.05 17.32
N ALA A 19 16.97 23.54 18.03
CA ALA A 19 16.94 22.17 18.57
C ALA A 19 16.82 21.07 17.50
N LEU A 20 16.40 21.38 16.27
CA LEU A 20 16.18 20.37 15.24
C LEU A 20 17.49 20.02 14.52
N THR A 21 17.74 18.74 14.34
CA THR A 21 18.79 18.23 13.45
C THR A 21 18.23 17.13 12.55
N ILE A 22 18.85 16.93 11.40
CA ILE A 22 18.55 15.79 10.51
C ILE A 22 19.86 15.03 10.39
N ASP A 23 19.85 13.77 10.79
CA ASP A 23 21.04 12.92 10.86
C ASP A 23 20.67 11.47 10.49
N LYS A 24 21.64 10.57 10.45
CA LYS A 24 21.41 9.15 10.21
C LYS A 24 20.56 8.55 11.33
N SER A 25 19.50 7.86 10.92
CA SER A 25 18.58 7.14 11.78
C SER A 25 19.15 5.77 12.13
N ALA A 26 19.00 5.34 13.38
CA ALA A 26 19.34 3.99 13.83
C ALA A 26 18.12 3.05 13.89
N VAL A 27 16.95 3.49 13.41
CA VAL A 27 15.66 2.76 13.54
C VAL A 27 15.73 1.36 12.92
N ASP A 28 16.61 1.15 11.93
CA ASP A 28 16.80 -0.11 11.20
C ASP A 28 18.26 -0.62 11.25
N GLY A 29 19.03 -0.23 12.28
CA GLY A 29 20.46 -0.56 12.38
C GLY A 29 21.33 0.21 11.38
N ASP A 30 22.43 -0.40 10.92
CA ASP A 30 23.41 0.23 9.99
C ASP A 30 22.85 0.49 8.57
N ALA A 31 21.67 -0.06 8.27
CA ALA A 31 20.92 0.18 7.03
C ALA A 31 19.95 1.37 7.12
N GLY A 32 19.83 2.00 8.30
CA GLY A 32 18.90 3.09 8.54
C GLY A 32 19.16 4.32 7.65
N GLY A 33 18.08 4.93 7.17
CA GLY A 33 18.10 6.17 6.39
C GLY A 33 18.44 7.40 7.23
N TYR A 34 17.84 8.53 6.89
CA TYR A 34 17.92 9.76 7.71
C TYR A 34 16.70 9.87 8.62
N GLY A 35 16.81 10.67 9.67
CA GLY A 35 15.74 10.94 10.63
C GLY A 35 15.80 12.37 11.13
N ILE A 36 14.67 12.90 11.58
CA ILE A 36 14.62 14.17 12.33
C ILE A 36 14.89 13.89 13.81
N PHE A 37 15.71 14.73 14.44
CA PHE A 37 16.02 14.68 15.86
C PHE A 37 15.79 16.04 16.52
N ALA A 38 15.39 16.02 17.79
CA ALA A 38 15.22 17.20 18.62
C ALA A 38 16.10 17.12 19.88
N ASP A 39 16.95 18.12 20.10
CA ASP A 39 17.69 18.31 21.35
C ASP A 39 16.82 19.09 22.35
N LEU A 40 16.19 18.36 23.26
CA LEU A 40 15.33 18.92 24.30
C LEU A 40 16.07 19.85 25.27
N SER A 41 17.41 19.82 25.32
CA SER A 41 18.18 20.76 26.15
C SER A 41 18.29 22.16 25.53
N LEU A 42 18.00 22.30 24.24
CA LEU A 42 17.94 23.57 23.51
C LEU A 42 16.51 24.14 23.45
N ILE A 43 15.54 23.40 24.00
CA ILE A 43 14.15 23.84 24.12
C ILE A 43 14.01 24.42 25.53
N ASP A 44 14.00 25.75 25.63
CA ASP A 44 14.02 26.49 26.91
C ASP A 44 12.86 26.06 27.83
N ASP A 45 13.09 26.07 29.14
CA ASP A 45 12.20 25.49 30.15
C ASP A 45 10.80 26.12 30.13
N ARG A 46 9.91 25.45 29.41
CA ARG A 46 8.47 25.21 29.65
C ARG A 46 7.85 26.14 30.70
N LYS A 47 7.05 27.12 30.26
CA LYS A 47 6.03 27.66 31.17
C LYS A 47 4.59 27.50 30.75
N ASP A 48 4.23 27.40 29.48
CA ASP A 48 2.80 27.24 29.14
C ASP A 48 2.50 26.48 27.82
N GLU A 49 3.50 26.04 27.06
CA GLU A 49 3.27 25.41 25.76
C GLU A 49 3.44 23.88 25.83
N ARG A 50 2.36 23.17 25.47
CA ARG A 50 2.35 21.69 25.36
C ARG A 50 3.11 21.16 24.14
N LYS A 51 3.44 22.06 23.21
CA LYS A 51 4.05 21.72 21.92
C LYS A 51 5.10 22.75 21.51
N VAL A 52 6.04 22.35 20.66
CA VAL A 52 7.10 23.21 20.11
C VAL A 52 7.10 23.13 18.60
N GLU A 53 7.15 24.27 17.91
CA GLU A 53 7.36 24.32 16.46
C GLU A 53 8.81 23.96 16.15
N LEU A 54 9.03 22.80 15.52
CA LEU A 54 10.36 22.37 15.12
C LEU A 54 10.73 22.83 13.71
N LEU A 55 9.75 22.85 12.81
CA LEU A 55 9.94 23.15 11.40
C LEU A 55 8.69 23.81 10.84
N ARG A 56 8.86 24.89 10.07
CA ARG A 56 7.79 25.55 9.32
C ARG A 56 8.22 25.68 7.87
N ILE A 57 7.45 25.06 6.98
CA ILE A 57 7.73 24.94 5.57
C ILE A 57 6.71 25.78 4.80
N PRO A 58 7.14 26.87 4.15
CA PRO A 58 6.29 27.65 3.29
C PRO A 58 5.64 26.82 2.20
N ARG A 59 4.40 27.16 1.81
CA ARG A 59 3.69 26.42 0.76
C ARG A 59 4.47 26.37 -0.57
N ASP A 60 5.20 27.43 -0.91
CA ASP A 60 6.03 27.52 -2.12
C ASP A 60 7.38 26.76 -2.03
N ALA A 61 7.65 26.15 -0.87
CA ALA A 61 8.76 25.22 -0.63
C ALA A 61 8.29 23.75 -0.67
N THR A 62 7.15 23.48 -1.31
CA THR A 62 6.61 22.12 -1.52
C THR A 62 6.49 21.81 -3.00
N ILE A 63 6.31 20.52 -3.34
CA ILE A 63 5.98 20.09 -4.71
C ILE A 63 4.60 19.46 -4.68
N SER A 64 3.62 20.14 -5.28
CA SER A 64 2.21 19.76 -5.25
C SER A 64 1.51 20.06 -6.58
N MET A 65 0.25 19.62 -6.70
CA MET A 65 -0.59 19.98 -7.84
C MET A 65 -0.77 21.49 -8.01
N ALA A 66 -0.79 22.27 -6.92
CA ALA A 66 -0.86 23.73 -6.99
C ALA A 66 0.37 24.32 -7.69
N MET A 67 1.57 23.85 -7.33
CA MET A 67 2.82 24.25 -8.00
C MET A 67 2.80 23.87 -9.49
N ILE A 68 2.36 22.66 -9.82
CA ILE A 68 2.27 22.19 -11.22
C ILE A 68 1.29 23.06 -12.00
N ARG A 69 0.11 23.37 -11.46
CA ARG A 69 -0.87 24.27 -12.10
C ARG A 69 -0.32 25.68 -12.30
N GLN A 70 0.44 26.22 -11.34
CA GLN A 70 1.08 27.52 -11.47
C GLN A 70 2.12 27.51 -12.61
N ILE A 71 2.93 26.46 -12.71
CA ILE A 71 3.86 26.26 -13.81
C ILE A 71 3.11 26.17 -15.14
N LEU A 72 2.06 25.36 -15.23
CA LEU A 72 1.27 25.17 -16.44
C LEU A 72 0.59 26.47 -16.91
N THR A 73 0.16 27.34 -15.99
CA THR A 73 -0.52 28.60 -16.31
C THR A 73 0.43 29.80 -16.49
N SER A 74 1.71 29.68 -16.12
CA SER A 74 2.64 30.81 -16.22
C SER A 74 2.94 31.19 -17.69
N ASP A 75 2.70 32.43 -18.07
CA ASP A 75 3.15 32.96 -19.36
C ASP A 75 4.66 33.24 -19.32
N THR A 76 5.44 32.27 -19.79
CA THR A 76 6.90 32.40 -19.91
C THR A 76 7.37 32.14 -21.34
N ARG A 77 8.51 32.75 -21.71
CA ARG A 77 9.24 32.45 -22.94
C ARG A 77 10.37 31.43 -22.73
N ASP A 78 10.47 30.86 -21.53
CA ASP A 78 11.42 29.81 -21.21
C ASP A 78 11.10 28.54 -22.02
N LYS A 79 11.99 28.20 -22.96
CA LYS A 79 11.85 27.02 -23.82
C LYS A 79 11.79 25.72 -23.03
N THR A 80 12.50 25.64 -21.91
CA THR A 80 12.50 24.48 -21.01
C THR A 80 11.11 24.29 -20.41
N LEU A 81 10.49 25.38 -19.95
CA LEU A 81 9.15 25.33 -19.39
C LEU A 81 8.10 25.04 -20.46
N THR A 82 8.22 25.62 -21.65
CA THR A 82 7.33 25.29 -22.78
C THR A 82 7.40 23.80 -23.12
N SER A 83 8.61 23.24 -23.23
CA SER A 83 8.79 21.81 -23.48
C SER A 83 8.16 20.96 -22.37
N LEU A 84 8.39 21.29 -21.08
CA LEU A 84 7.75 20.60 -19.96
C LEU A 84 6.22 20.59 -20.06
N LYS A 85 5.61 21.74 -20.38
CA LYS A 85 4.16 21.86 -20.59
C LYS A 85 3.68 20.96 -21.73
N ASP A 86 4.39 20.96 -22.85
CA ASP A 86 4.03 20.18 -24.04
C ASP A 86 4.09 18.67 -23.79
N HIS A 87 5.08 18.20 -23.03
CA HIS A 87 5.17 16.79 -22.64
C HIS A 87 4.08 16.42 -21.62
N LEU A 88 3.88 17.24 -20.59
CA LEU A 88 2.85 16.96 -19.58
C LEU A 88 1.44 16.98 -20.18
N ALA A 89 1.13 17.94 -21.05
CA ALA A 89 -0.14 17.99 -21.76
C ALA A 89 -0.35 16.75 -22.63
N ALA A 90 0.68 16.30 -23.36
CA ALA A 90 0.60 15.09 -24.17
C ALA A 90 0.22 13.87 -23.31
N PHE A 91 0.87 13.69 -22.15
CA PHE A 91 0.55 12.61 -21.22
C PHE A 91 -0.91 12.67 -20.75
N LEU A 92 -1.38 13.86 -20.36
CA LEU A 92 -2.72 14.07 -19.81
C LEU A 92 -3.85 13.94 -20.85
N THR A 93 -3.56 14.11 -22.13
CA THR A 93 -4.56 14.04 -23.21
C THR A 93 -4.70 12.67 -23.86
N GLU A 94 -3.78 11.74 -23.59
CA GLU A 94 -3.79 10.41 -24.19
C GLU A 94 -4.84 9.52 -23.48
N GLU A 95 -5.73 8.91 -24.26
CA GLU A 95 -6.91 8.18 -23.75
C GLU A 95 -6.51 6.96 -22.92
N SER A 96 -5.48 6.23 -23.36
CA SER A 96 -4.95 5.06 -22.65
C SER A 96 -4.34 5.41 -21.28
N HIS A 97 -4.02 6.68 -21.02
CA HIS A 97 -3.45 7.09 -19.74
C HIS A 97 -4.52 7.46 -18.70
N GLN A 98 -5.77 7.71 -19.11
CA GLN A 98 -6.80 8.32 -18.25
C GLN A 98 -7.06 7.54 -16.96
N ILE A 99 -7.00 6.21 -17.01
CA ILE A 99 -7.20 5.34 -15.84
C ILE A 99 -6.11 5.49 -14.77
N TYR A 100 -4.95 6.04 -15.12
CA TYR A 100 -3.83 6.27 -14.21
C TYR A 100 -3.66 7.74 -13.81
N ILE A 101 -4.53 8.65 -14.28
CA ILE A 101 -4.44 10.07 -13.95
C ILE A 101 -5.02 10.29 -12.55
N ASN A 102 -4.12 10.39 -11.58
CA ASN A 102 -4.38 10.91 -10.23
C ASN A 102 -3.27 11.91 -9.85
N GLU A 103 -3.46 12.67 -8.79
CA GLU A 103 -2.56 13.77 -8.41
C GLU A 103 -1.12 13.30 -8.14
N THR A 104 -0.97 12.18 -7.45
CA THR A 104 0.34 11.56 -7.17
C THR A 104 1.06 11.18 -8.46
N ASN A 105 0.37 10.51 -9.39
CA ASN A 105 0.93 10.09 -10.68
C ASN A 105 1.29 11.29 -11.57
N ILE A 106 0.53 12.39 -11.50
CA ILE A 106 0.87 13.64 -12.20
C ILE A 106 2.16 14.24 -11.62
N ILE A 107 2.33 14.25 -10.29
CA ILE A 107 3.57 14.70 -9.66
C ILE A 107 4.76 13.86 -10.13
N VAL A 108 4.60 12.52 -10.17
CA VAL A 108 5.63 11.62 -10.70
C VAL A 108 6.00 11.96 -12.14
N VAL A 109 5.02 12.04 -13.04
CA VAL A 109 5.23 12.35 -14.47
C VAL A 109 5.92 13.71 -14.63
N PHE A 110 5.48 14.72 -13.87
CA PHE A 110 6.08 16.05 -13.87
C PHE A 110 7.57 15.99 -13.48
N LEU A 111 7.92 15.27 -12.41
CA LEU A 111 9.31 15.19 -11.93
C LEU A 111 10.21 14.40 -12.89
N ILE A 112 9.69 13.34 -13.51
CA ILE A 112 10.43 12.54 -14.52
C ILE A 112 10.74 13.39 -15.76
N ILE A 113 9.72 14.02 -16.35
CA ILE A 113 9.93 14.89 -17.52
C ILE A 113 10.91 16.00 -17.17
N LYS A 114 10.78 16.59 -15.98
CA LYS A 114 11.67 17.64 -15.51
C LYS A 114 13.11 17.16 -15.36
N ALA A 115 13.35 15.96 -14.82
CA ALA A 115 14.67 15.37 -14.70
C ALA A 115 15.31 15.14 -16.09
N ILE A 116 14.56 14.55 -17.02
CA ILE A 116 15.03 14.27 -18.39
C ILE A 116 15.40 15.56 -19.11
N ILE A 117 14.51 16.57 -19.12
CA ILE A 117 14.78 17.85 -19.75
C ILE A 117 15.98 18.54 -19.09
N SER A 118 16.08 18.50 -17.75
CA SER A 118 17.19 19.13 -17.01
C SER A 118 18.56 18.54 -17.35
N ASN A 119 18.63 17.24 -17.65
CA ASN A 119 19.86 16.53 -18.02
C ASN A 119 20.24 16.71 -19.50
N SER A 120 19.29 17.13 -20.35
CA SER A 120 19.58 17.43 -21.76
C SER A 120 20.39 18.73 -21.91
N GLU A 121 21.14 18.86 -23.02
CA GLU A 121 21.92 20.07 -23.38
C GLU A 121 21.07 21.35 -23.51
N MET A 122 19.74 21.26 -23.35
CA MET A 122 18.82 22.39 -23.41
C MET A 122 18.82 23.26 -22.14
N SER A 123 19.43 22.79 -21.04
CA SER A 123 19.51 23.52 -19.78
C SER A 123 20.58 24.61 -19.78
N SER A 124 20.19 25.85 -19.51
CA SER A 124 21.16 26.94 -19.27
C SER A 124 21.87 26.71 -17.93
N PRO A 125 23.22 26.74 -17.88
CA PRO A 125 23.96 26.57 -16.64
C PRO A 125 23.77 27.82 -15.77
N GLY A 126 22.94 27.76 -14.72
CA GLY A 126 22.86 28.89 -13.78
C GLY A 126 21.78 28.88 -12.71
N SER A 127 20.60 28.28 -12.91
CA SER A 127 19.59 28.21 -11.84
C SER A 127 18.72 26.97 -11.98
N LYS A 128 19.09 25.89 -11.31
CA LYS A 128 18.15 24.80 -11.07
C LYS A 128 17.06 25.36 -10.15
N ASP A 129 15.81 25.29 -10.59
CA ASP A 129 14.70 25.59 -9.70
C ASP A 129 14.61 24.53 -8.59
N PHE A 130 13.80 24.83 -7.58
CA PHE A 130 13.64 23.98 -6.39
C PHE A 130 13.29 22.53 -6.70
N ALA A 131 12.36 22.31 -7.63
CA ALA A 131 11.93 20.95 -7.96
C ALA A 131 13.01 20.18 -8.72
N SER A 132 13.73 20.82 -9.65
CA SER A 132 14.89 20.18 -10.29
C SER A 132 15.98 19.82 -9.27
N PHE A 133 16.32 20.75 -8.37
CA PHE A 133 17.32 20.48 -7.33
C PHE A 133 16.90 19.31 -6.43
N TYR A 134 15.66 19.33 -5.95
CA TYR A 134 15.15 18.29 -5.06
C TYR A 134 15.13 16.91 -5.73
N THR A 135 14.71 16.83 -6.99
CA THR A 135 14.75 15.59 -7.76
C THR A 135 16.17 15.04 -7.88
N ASP A 136 17.14 15.88 -8.26
CA ASP A 136 18.51 15.45 -8.52
C ASP A 136 19.29 15.09 -7.25
N GLU A 137 19.11 15.88 -6.19
CA GLU A 137 19.92 15.79 -4.98
C GLU A 137 19.31 14.91 -3.90
N VAL A 138 18.00 14.65 -3.96
CA VAL A 138 17.28 13.85 -2.96
C VAL A 138 16.63 12.62 -3.59
N LEU A 139 15.71 12.80 -4.55
CA LEU A 139 14.90 11.68 -5.06
C LEU A 139 15.75 10.67 -5.84
N LEU A 140 16.53 11.11 -6.83
CA LEU A 140 17.36 10.22 -7.65
C LEU A 140 18.54 9.59 -6.88
N LYS A 141 18.90 10.14 -5.72
CA LYS A 141 19.98 9.63 -4.86
C LYS A 141 19.48 8.76 -3.71
N THR A 142 18.17 8.65 -3.53
CA THR A 142 17.56 7.78 -2.51
C THR A 142 17.19 6.46 -3.16
N LEU A 143 17.74 5.35 -2.63
CA LEU A 143 17.24 4.03 -2.96
C LEU A 143 16.11 3.68 -2.00
N VAL A 144 14.91 3.45 -2.56
CA VAL A 144 13.75 2.98 -1.80
C VAL A 144 13.49 1.53 -2.20
N PRO A 145 13.51 0.57 -1.25
CA PRO A 145 13.49 -0.85 -1.55
C PRO A 145 12.05 -1.37 -1.73
N LEU A 146 11.28 -0.73 -2.62
CA LEU A 146 9.92 -1.17 -2.94
C LEU A 146 9.96 -2.40 -3.87
N PRO A 147 9.03 -3.36 -3.78
CA PRO A 147 8.99 -4.53 -4.67
C PRO A 147 9.08 -4.19 -6.17
N VAL A 148 8.47 -3.08 -6.60
CA VAL A 148 8.47 -2.61 -8.00
C VAL A 148 9.83 -2.07 -8.48
N ASN A 149 10.77 -1.82 -7.57
CA ASN A 149 12.09 -1.32 -7.90
C ASN A 149 12.97 -2.43 -8.48
N LYS A 150 12.94 -2.64 -9.80
CA LYS A 150 13.75 -3.67 -10.47
C LYS A 150 15.28 -3.53 -10.30
N TYR A 151 15.75 -2.39 -9.78
CA TYR A 151 17.17 -2.10 -9.55
C TYR A 151 17.67 -2.45 -8.14
N GLN A 152 16.80 -2.95 -7.25
CA GLN A 152 17.22 -3.52 -5.97
C GLN A 152 17.78 -4.95 -6.15
N GLU A 153 18.62 -5.40 -5.22
CA GLU A 153 19.35 -6.67 -5.33
C GLU A 153 18.43 -7.90 -5.38
N ASP A 154 17.29 -7.85 -4.69
CA ASP A 154 16.34 -8.95 -4.49
C ASP A 154 15.07 -8.85 -5.36
N SER A 155 15.07 -8.00 -6.40
CA SER A 155 13.89 -7.78 -7.27
C SER A 155 13.36 -9.08 -7.92
N HIS A 156 14.26 -9.95 -8.37
CA HIS A 156 13.91 -11.25 -8.96
C HIS A 156 13.21 -12.19 -7.96
N ASN A 157 13.54 -12.10 -6.67
CA ASN A 157 12.90 -12.91 -5.64
C ASN A 157 11.47 -12.43 -5.38
N TRP A 158 11.23 -11.11 -5.40
CA TRP A 158 9.87 -10.55 -5.35
C TRP A 158 8.99 -11.07 -6.48
N GLU A 159 9.47 -11.03 -7.72
CA GLU A 159 8.74 -11.56 -8.88
C GLU A 159 8.44 -13.07 -8.76
N GLN A 160 9.39 -13.86 -8.24
CA GLN A 160 9.24 -15.30 -8.17
C GLN A 160 8.31 -15.77 -7.02
N TYR A 161 8.41 -15.13 -5.86
CA TYR A 161 7.76 -15.60 -4.63
C TYR A 161 6.55 -14.77 -4.22
N TYR A 162 6.43 -13.54 -4.73
CA TYR A 162 5.42 -12.56 -4.34
C TYR A 162 4.77 -11.87 -5.55
N ALA A 163 4.69 -12.55 -6.70
CA ALA A 163 4.03 -12.02 -7.89
C ALA A 163 2.62 -11.47 -7.59
N GLU A 164 1.88 -12.10 -6.67
CA GLU A 164 0.54 -11.70 -6.23
C GLU A 164 0.50 -10.34 -5.51
N TYR A 165 1.64 -9.86 -5.01
CA TYR A 165 1.83 -8.55 -4.39
C TYR A 165 2.58 -7.57 -5.30
N MET A 166 3.01 -7.98 -6.49
CA MET A 166 3.61 -7.05 -7.44
C MET A 166 2.52 -6.10 -7.94
N SER A 167 2.69 -4.85 -7.52
CA SER A 167 1.70 -3.78 -7.44
C SER A 167 0.99 -3.49 -8.77
N PHE A 168 -0.23 -4.02 -8.93
CA PHE A 168 -0.92 -4.13 -10.23
C PHE A 168 -1.24 -2.78 -10.91
N PRO A 169 -1.78 -1.75 -10.25
CA PRO A 169 -1.88 -0.41 -10.86
C PRO A 169 -0.52 0.29 -11.03
N GLN A 170 0.41 0.07 -10.10
CA GLN A 170 1.69 0.77 -10.06
C GLN A 170 2.62 0.30 -11.17
N GLN A 171 2.72 -1.01 -11.39
CA GLN A 171 3.52 -1.60 -12.46
C GLN A 171 2.94 -1.23 -13.83
N GLN A 172 1.62 -1.32 -14.00
CA GLN A 172 0.98 -0.89 -15.24
C GLN A 172 1.21 0.60 -15.52
N PHE A 173 1.12 1.45 -14.49
CA PHE A 173 1.44 2.86 -14.63
C PHE A 173 2.90 3.09 -15.03
N ILE A 174 3.84 2.35 -14.43
CA ILE A 174 5.27 2.42 -14.80
C ILE A 174 5.47 1.97 -16.25
N GLU A 175 4.84 0.88 -16.70
CA GLU A 175 4.91 0.40 -18.09
C GLU A 175 4.39 1.47 -19.06
N VAL A 176 3.21 2.05 -18.78
CA VAL A 176 2.64 3.17 -19.56
C VAL A 176 3.60 4.37 -19.58
N LEU A 177 4.24 4.65 -18.46
CA LEU A 177 5.18 5.76 -18.33
C LEU A 177 6.49 5.50 -19.09
N GLU A 178 7.04 4.29 -19.05
CA GLU A 178 8.20 3.88 -19.84
C GLU A 178 7.90 4.00 -21.34
N GLU A 179 6.74 3.50 -21.79
CA GLU A 179 6.30 3.62 -23.19
C GLU A 179 6.15 5.08 -23.63
N PHE A 180 5.49 5.90 -22.80
CA PHE A 180 5.32 7.33 -23.05
C PHE A 180 6.67 8.05 -23.16
N ILE A 181 7.57 7.83 -22.20
CA ILE A 181 8.89 8.48 -22.18
C ILE A 181 9.72 8.03 -23.38
N GLN A 182 9.75 6.73 -23.71
CA GLN A 182 10.47 6.21 -24.88
C GLN A 182 9.98 6.84 -26.19
N LYS A 183 8.68 7.09 -26.32
CA LYS A 183 8.06 7.76 -27.48
C LYS A 183 8.43 9.24 -27.57
N ARG A 184 8.56 9.93 -26.44
CA ARG A 184 8.83 11.38 -26.39
C ARG A 184 10.31 11.74 -26.39
N PHE A 185 11.15 10.86 -25.87
CA PHE A 185 12.60 11.04 -25.74
C PHE A 185 13.34 9.84 -26.37
N PRO A 186 13.24 9.66 -27.71
CA PRO A 186 13.80 8.48 -28.36
C PRO A 186 15.33 8.51 -28.35
N GLY A 187 15.95 7.37 -28.03
CA GLY A 187 17.41 7.17 -28.13
C GLY A 187 18.16 7.15 -26.80
N GLU A 188 17.48 7.40 -25.68
CA GLU A 188 18.01 7.29 -24.32
C GLU A 188 17.17 6.29 -23.51
N ASP A 189 17.82 5.53 -22.63
CA ASP A 189 17.13 4.65 -21.68
C ASP A 189 16.94 5.41 -20.36
N HIS A 190 15.68 5.69 -20.03
CA HIS A 190 15.27 6.42 -18.83
C HIS A 190 14.59 5.52 -17.79
N SER A 191 14.61 4.19 -17.96
CA SER A 191 13.93 3.26 -17.04
C SER A 191 14.39 3.42 -15.60
N LYS A 192 15.67 3.76 -15.40
CA LYS A 192 16.24 3.95 -14.05
C LYS A 192 15.68 5.19 -13.37
N GLU A 193 15.68 6.32 -14.08
CA GLU A 193 15.13 7.59 -13.59
C GLU A 193 13.64 7.45 -13.26
N ILE A 194 12.88 6.79 -14.14
CA ILE A 194 11.44 6.53 -13.95
C ILE A 194 11.20 5.80 -12.63
N ILE A 195 11.88 4.67 -12.41
CA ILE A 195 11.67 3.84 -11.22
C ILE A 195 12.16 4.53 -9.96
N LEU A 196 13.33 5.18 -9.98
CA LEU A 196 13.86 5.86 -8.80
C LEU A 196 13.00 7.05 -8.38
N ILE A 197 12.51 7.85 -9.34
CA ILE A 197 11.60 8.96 -9.04
C ILE A 197 10.27 8.40 -8.54
N TYR A 198 9.69 7.41 -9.22
CA TYR A 198 8.44 6.77 -8.80
C TYR A 198 8.52 6.29 -7.34
N CYS A 199 9.49 5.44 -7.02
CA CYS A 199 9.62 4.88 -5.67
C CYS A 199 9.89 5.95 -4.61
N SER A 200 10.69 6.96 -4.94
CA SER A 200 10.99 8.07 -4.02
C SER A 200 9.80 8.98 -3.78
N VAL A 201 8.95 9.21 -4.79
CA VAL A 201 7.74 10.03 -4.62
C VAL A 201 6.72 9.28 -3.76
N ILE A 202 6.41 8.02 -4.11
CA ILE A 202 5.37 7.23 -3.43
C ILE A 202 5.68 7.03 -1.94
N SER A 203 6.95 6.82 -1.59
CA SER A 203 7.37 6.62 -0.19
C SER A 203 7.43 7.89 0.66
N ARG A 204 7.32 9.09 0.05
CA ARG A 204 7.56 10.37 0.72
C ARG A 204 6.41 11.37 0.57
N ILE A 205 5.44 11.07 -0.29
CA ILE A 205 4.31 11.96 -0.50
C ILE A 205 3.42 11.99 0.74
N LEU A 206 3.02 13.18 1.15
CA LEU A 206 2.17 13.39 2.30
C LEU A 206 0.81 13.93 1.86
N GLU A 207 -0.22 13.51 2.57
CA GLU A 207 -1.58 14.02 2.46
C GLU A 207 -1.70 15.32 3.26
N ILE A 208 -1.72 16.46 2.56
CA ILE A 208 -1.77 17.78 3.20
C ILE A 208 -3.20 18.35 3.10
N PRO A 209 -3.87 18.64 4.23
CA PRO A 209 -5.20 19.24 4.21
C PRO A 209 -5.10 20.71 3.78
N GLU A 210 -5.99 21.11 2.88
CA GLU A 210 -6.13 22.49 2.42
C GLU A 210 -7.57 22.93 2.58
N ALA A 211 -7.76 24.10 3.20
CA ALA A 211 -9.09 24.69 3.29
C ALA A 211 -9.58 25.05 1.88
N VAL A 212 -10.81 24.64 1.54
CA VAL A 212 -11.42 24.94 0.23
C VAL A 212 -11.51 26.46 0.01
N GLU A 213 -11.83 27.19 1.08
CA GLU A 213 -11.86 28.65 1.12
C GLU A 213 -11.17 29.14 2.40
N PRO A 214 -10.54 30.34 2.39
CA PRO A 214 -9.92 30.92 3.58
C PRO A 214 -10.92 31.03 4.74
N GLY A 215 -10.59 30.38 5.86
CA GLY A 215 -11.42 30.37 7.07
C GLY A 215 -12.56 29.34 7.06
N SER A 216 -12.67 28.51 6.03
CA SER A 216 -13.62 27.39 5.98
C SER A 216 -13.20 26.24 6.90
N ASP A 217 -14.19 25.47 7.36
CA ASP A 217 -13.98 24.17 8.00
C ASP A 217 -14.10 23.00 7.01
N ASP A 218 -14.35 23.29 5.73
CA ASP A 218 -14.29 22.32 4.63
C ASP A 218 -12.85 22.22 4.11
N TYR A 219 -12.30 21.00 4.11
CA TYR A 219 -10.95 20.70 3.66
C TYR A 219 -10.95 19.69 2.52
N VAL A 220 -9.98 19.83 1.63
CA VAL A 220 -9.57 18.80 0.67
C VAL A 220 -8.16 18.35 1.01
N VAL A 221 -7.85 17.09 0.75
CA VAL A 221 -6.52 16.52 0.99
C VAL A 221 -5.79 16.47 -0.34
N ASN A 222 -4.58 17.03 -0.38
CA ASN A 222 -3.75 17.06 -1.58
C ASN A 222 -2.43 16.32 -1.35
N PRO A 223 -2.08 15.31 -2.18
CA PRO A 223 -0.77 14.70 -2.19
C PRO A 223 0.31 15.75 -2.49
N THR A 224 1.28 15.88 -1.59
CA THR A 224 2.34 16.88 -1.64
C THR A 224 3.66 16.29 -1.17
N LEU A 225 4.74 16.52 -1.90
CA LEU A 225 6.09 16.33 -1.35
C LEU A 225 6.46 17.54 -0.51
N VAL A 226 6.86 17.27 0.73
CA VAL A 226 7.18 18.30 1.73
C VAL A 226 8.64 18.12 2.16
N PRO A 227 9.61 18.69 1.42
CA PRO A 227 11.02 18.50 1.70
C PRO A 227 11.40 18.87 3.13
N LEU A 228 12.32 18.11 3.71
CA LEU A 228 12.76 18.16 5.11
C LEU A 228 11.80 17.50 6.11
N LEU A 229 10.48 17.69 5.94
CA LEU A 229 9.49 16.97 6.75
C LEU A 229 9.48 15.47 6.42
N ASP A 230 9.74 15.12 5.16
CA ASP A 230 9.79 13.75 4.66
C ASP A 230 10.97 12.91 5.20
N PHE A 231 11.84 13.48 6.04
CA PHE A 231 12.79 12.73 6.87
C PHE A 231 12.23 12.32 8.25
N ALA A 232 11.01 12.73 8.60
CA ALA A 232 10.36 12.29 9.84
C ALA A 232 9.94 10.83 9.68
N ASN A 233 10.45 9.93 10.53
CA ASN A 233 10.15 8.51 10.42
C ASN A 233 8.80 8.15 11.05
N HIS A 234 8.27 7.00 10.64
CA HIS A 234 7.05 6.44 11.20
C HIS A 234 7.29 5.73 12.53
N SER A 235 6.41 5.95 13.51
CA SER A 235 6.17 4.98 14.59
C SER A 235 4.85 5.29 15.31
N ASN A 236 3.96 4.31 15.43
CA ASN A 236 2.75 4.47 16.24
C ASN A 236 2.99 4.30 17.75
N ASP A 237 4.08 3.65 18.14
CA ASP A 237 4.46 3.44 19.54
C ASP A 237 5.29 4.60 20.10
N LYS A 238 6.13 5.21 19.25
CA LYS A 238 7.05 6.30 19.64
C LYS A 238 6.61 7.67 19.11
N LYS A 239 5.38 7.78 18.59
CA LYS A 239 4.83 9.03 18.06
C LYS A 239 4.97 10.13 19.12
N ASN A 240 5.74 11.16 18.78
CA ASN A 240 5.98 12.33 19.63
C ASN A 240 5.83 13.63 18.85
N ALA A 241 5.45 13.58 17.58
CA ALA A 241 5.21 14.74 16.75
C ALA A 241 4.03 14.52 15.80
N TYR A 242 3.56 15.63 15.25
CA TYR A 242 2.58 15.68 14.19
C TYR A 242 2.82 16.96 13.37
N PHE A 243 2.45 16.93 12.10
CA PHE A 243 2.39 18.14 11.31
C PHE A 243 0.96 18.66 11.23
N ASP A 244 0.82 19.96 11.00
CA ASP A 244 -0.44 20.66 10.80
C ASP A 244 -0.25 21.77 9.76
N VAL A 245 -1.35 22.35 9.28
CA VAL A 245 -1.33 23.46 8.31
C VAL A 245 -1.78 24.74 8.99
N ASP A 246 -0.93 25.76 8.99
CA ASP A 246 -1.26 27.07 9.53
C ASP A 246 -2.29 27.76 8.61
N ARG A 247 -3.52 27.90 9.11
CA ARG A 247 -4.66 28.46 8.35
C ARG A 247 -4.43 29.88 7.83
N ASN A 248 -3.48 30.63 8.39
CA ASN A 248 -3.26 32.03 8.00
C ASN A 248 -2.41 32.16 6.74
N ASN A 249 -1.49 31.23 6.52
CA ASN A 249 -0.52 31.31 5.42
C ASN A 249 -0.34 30.00 4.63
N ASN A 250 -1.04 28.94 5.03
CA ASN A 250 -0.95 27.58 4.48
C ASN A 250 0.46 26.96 4.59
N ASP A 251 1.27 27.44 5.52
CA ASP A 251 2.54 26.80 5.82
C ASP A 251 2.31 25.47 6.53
N ILE A 252 3.17 24.50 6.24
CA ILE A 252 3.15 23.20 6.90
C ILE A 252 4.08 23.30 8.12
N VAL A 253 3.56 22.98 9.30
CA VAL A 253 4.27 23.14 10.57
C VAL A 253 4.39 21.80 11.27
N LEU A 254 5.62 21.37 11.56
CA LEU A 254 5.91 20.20 12.39
C LEU A 254 5.98 20.61 13.86
N TYR A 255 5.07 20.07 14.66
CA TYR A 255 5.05 20.25 16.11
C TYR A 255 5.61 19.03 16.82
N LEU A 256 6.52 19.27 17.77
CA LEU A 256 6.89 18.31 18.79
C LEU A 256 5.91 18.40 19.95
N ASP A 257 5.34 17.27 20.35
CA ASP A 257 4.49 17.15 21.53
C ASP A 257 5.36 16.84 22.76
N LEU A 258 5.45 17.81 23.67
CA LEU A 258 6.30 17.69 24.86
C LEU A 258 5.70 16.75 25.92
N GLU A 259 4.39 16.49 25.89
CA GLU A 259 3.73 15.54 26.80
C GLU A 259 4.03 14.09 26.38
N ASN A 260 4.18 13.85 25.08
CA ASN A 260 4.49 12.53 24.50
C ASN A 260 5.98 12.29 24.26
N SER A 261 6.84 13.24 24.61
CA SER A 261 8.30 13.12 24.44
C SER A 261 8.97 12.39 25.61
N PRO A 262 9.89 11.44 25.36
CA PRO A 262 10.60 10.74 26.43
C PRO A 262 11.59 11.68 27.15
N GLU A 263 12.00 11.32 28.37
CA GLU A 263 12.91 12.11 29.23
C GLU A 263 14.39 12.17 28.74
N SER A 264 14.66 11.89 27.47
CA SER A 264 16.02 11.94 26.89
C SER A 264 16.37 13.35 26.41
N LYS A 265 17.65 13.72 26.47
CA LYS A 265 18.13 15.00 25.94
C LYS A 265 18.00 15.09 24.43
N LEU A 266 18.38 14.03 23.72
CA LEU A 266 18.24 13.94 22.28
C LEU A 266 17.21 12.86 21.98
N ILE A 267 16.19 13.21 21.21
CA ILE A 267 15.13 12.29 20.81
C ILE A 267 14.99 12.30 19.30
N GLN A 268 14.65 11.14 18.72
CA GLN A 268 14.20 11.08 17.35
C GLN A 268 12.72 11.47 17.29
N VAL A 269 12.39 12.25 16.27
CA VAL A 269 11.04 12.75 16.01
C VAL A 269 10.31 11.74 15.12
N PHE A 270 9.20 11.20 15.63
CA PHE A 270 8.36 10.24 14.93
C PHE A 270 6.97 10.79 14.70
N ILE A 271 6.49 10.60 13.47
CA ILE A 271 5.11 10.87 13.07
C ILE A 271 4.38 9.54 12.79
N SER A 272 3.07 9.63 12.61
CA SER A 272 2.25 8.50 12.17
C SER A 272 1.95 8.67 10.70
N TYR A 273 2.45 7.77 9.83
CA TYR A 273 2.09 7.74 8.40
C TYR A 273 0.66 7.21 8.24
N SER A 274 0.33 6.17 9.00
CA SER A 274 -1.01 5.62 9.09
C SER A 274 -1.34 5.27 10.54
N PRO A 275 -2.58 5.54 11.02
CA PRO A 275 -3.01 5.15 12.36
C PRO A 275 -3.11 3.63 12.56
N PHE A 276 -3.19 2.87 11.47
CA PHE A 276 -3.14 1.41 11.45
C PHE A 276 -1.96 0.92 10.60
N GLU A 277 -1.37 -0.19 10.99
CA GLU A 277 -0.21 -0.75 10.31
C GLU A 277 -0.62 -1.99 9.53
N GLU A 278 -0.97 -1.79 8.25
CA GLU A 278 -1.10 -2.88 7.29
C GLU A 278 0.26 -3.15 6.66
N LEU A 279 0.85 -4.29 6.97
CA LEU A 279 2.25 -4.60 6.71
C LEU A 279 2.57 -4.68 5.22
N VAL A 280 1.66 -5.20 4.39
CA VAL A 280 1.89 -5.32 2.95
C VAL A 280 1.90 -3.93 2.29
N HIS A 281 0.98 -3.05 2.67
CA HIS A 281 0.91 -1.67 2.22
C HIS A 281 2.16 -0.90 2.63
N PHE A 282 2.60 -1.05 3.89
CA PHE A 282 3.83 -0.40 4.35
C PHE A 282 5.06 -0.83 3.55
N GLU A 283 5.17 -2.12 3.24
CA GLU A 283 6.23 -2.64 2.38
C GLU A 283 6.12 -2.09 0.94
N GLN A 284 4.93 -2.08 0.37
CA GLN A 284 4.69 -1.67 -1.02
C GLN A 284 4.81 -0.17 -1.27
N ILE A 285 4.53 0.66 -0.26
CA ILE A 285 4.50 2.12 -0.39
C ILE A 285 5.73 2.77 0.23
N TYR A 286 6.13 2.33 1.43
CA TYR A 286 7.23 2.94 2.17
C TYR A 286 8.53 2.12 2.18
N GLY A 287 8.46 0.83 1.82
CA GLY A 287 9.65 -0.03 1.70
C GLY A 287 10.19 -0.53 3.03
N PHE A 288 9.35 -0.63 4.06
CA PHE A 288 9.72 -1.24 5.33
C PHE A 288 8.51 -1.82 6.06
N LEU A 289 8.76 -2.78 6.96
CA LEU A 289 7.75 -3.29 7.88
C LEU A 289 7.81 -2.56 9.22
N PRO A 290 6.74 -1.85 9.64
CA PRO A 290 6.74 -1.20 10.94
C PRO A 290 6.80 -2.25 12.06
N ASN A 291 7.41 -1.86 13.18
CA ASN A 291 7.43 -2.67 14.40
C ASN A 291 6.63 -1.94 15.48
N SER A 292 5.51 -2.54 15.86
CA SER A 292 4.56 -1.95 16.80
C SER A 292 4.03 -3.00 17.75
N LYS A 293 3.72 -2.56 18.97
CA LYS A 293 2.99 -3.35 19.97
C LYS A 293 1.48 -3.28 19.76
N LYS A 294 1.00 -2.32 18.97
CA LYS A 294 -0.42 -2.24 18.58
C LYS A 294 -0.74 -3.37 17.59
N PRO A 295 -2.02 -3.74 17.46
CA PRO A 295 -2.43 -4.69 16.43
C PRO A 295 -1.95 -4.23 15.05
N GLN A 296 -1.26 -5.12 14.34
CA GLN A 296 -0.87 -4.95 12.95
C GLN A 296 -1.69 -5.91 12.09
N ILE A 297 -1.98 -5.53 10.85
CA ILE A 297 -2.70 -6.38 9.90
C ILE A 297 -1.73 -6.80 8.80
N PHE A 298 -1.79 -8.07 8.40
CA PHE A 298 -1.10 -8.57 7.22
C PHE A 298 -2.18 -9.03 6.23
N CYS A 299 -2.37 -8.27 5.15
CA CYS A 299 -3.30 -8.60 4.07
C CYS A 299 -2.71 -9.70 3.18
N TYR A 300 -2.87 -10.94 3.60
CA TYR A 300 -2.28 -12.11 3.00
C TYR A 300 -3.02 -12.54 1.71
N ARG A 301 -2.34 -12.54 0.57
CA ARG A 301 -2.86 -13.05 -0.71
C ARG A 301 -2.52 -14.50 -0.93
N PHE A 302 -3.48 -15.27 -1.43
CA PHE A 302 -3.21 -16.67 -1.79
C PHE A 302 -2.33 -16.76 -3.04
N ASP A 303 -1.47 -17.78 -3.07
CA ASP A 303 -0.59 -18.04 -4.20
C ASP A 303 -1.41 -18.51 -5.40
N GLU A 304 -1.34 -17.78 -6.52
CA GLU A 304 -2.18 -18.02 -7.69
C GLU A 304 -1.97 -19.43 -8.29
N ASN A 305 -0.74 -19.95 -8.24
CA ASN A 305 -0.45 -21.29 -8.76
C ASN A 305 -1.12 -22.37 -7.91
N PHE A 306 -1.13 -22.21 -6.59
CA PHE A 306 -1.89 -23.13 -5.74
C PHE A 306 -3.39 -23.02 -6.05
N MET A 307 -3.92 -21.80 -6.09
CA MET A 307 -5.35 -21.55 -6.28
C MET A 307 -5.88 -22.11 -7.60
N LYS A 308 -5.12 -21.98 -8.71
CA LYS A 308 -5.52 -22.47 -10.04
C LYS A 308 -5.81 -23.98 -10.04
N HIS A 309 -5.08 -24.75 -9.24
CA HIS A 309 -5.12 -26.21 -9.25
C HIS A 309 -5.91 -26.82 -8.08
N TYR A 310 -6.22 -26.03 -7.05
CA TYR A 310 -6.91 -26.53 -5.88
C TYR A 310 -8.41 -26.76 -6.15
N VAL A 311 -8.87 -27.98 -5.90
CA VAL A 311 -10.26 -28.42 -6.08
C VAL A 311 -10.78 -29.00 -4.76
N TYR A 312 -11.89 -28.46 -4.28
CA TYR A 312 -12.60 -28.96 -3.10
C TYR A 312 -13.98 -29.46 -3.50
N LYS A 313 -14.24 -30.77 -3.35
CA LYS A 313 -15.53 -31.40 -3.66
C LYS A 313 -16.10 -30.93 -5.00
N ASP A 314 -15.31 -31.10 -6.06
CA ASP A 314 -15.61 -30.72 -7.45
C ASP A 314 -15.72 -29.20 -7.74
N VAL A 315 -15.46 -28.35 -6.75
CA VAL A 315 -15.34 -26.89 -6.91
C VAL A 315 -13.88 -26.51 -7.07
N ASN A 316 -13.49 -25.98 -8.24
CA ASN A 316 -12.22 -25.30 -8.41
C ASN A 316 -12.31 -23.92 -7.77
N VAL A 317 -11.51 -23.69 -6.72
CA VAL A 317 -11.67 -22.51 -5.86
C VAL A 317 -11.31 -21.21 -6.59
N SER A 318 -10.26 -21.22 -7.43
CA SER A 318 -9.91 -20.05 -8.25
C SER A 318 -11.03 -19.68 -9.24
N LYS A 319 -11.60 -20.68 -9.94
CA LYS A 319 -12.74 -20.47 -10.85
C LYS A 319 -13.96 -19.97 -10.07
N PHE A 320 -14.21 -20.50 -8.87
CA PHE A 320 -15.33 -20.06 -8.03
C PHE A 320 -15.23 -18.59 -7.64
N TYR A 321 -14.09 -18.18 -7.07
CA TYR A 321 -13.88 -16.79 -6.70
C TYR A 321 -14.00 -15.85 -7.89
N ARG A 322 -13.56 -16.29 -9.07
CA ARG A 322 -13.77 -15.55 -10.32
C ARG A 322 -15.23 -15.38 -10.68
N CYS A 323 -16.00 -16.46 -10.68
CA CYS A 323 -17.43 -16.40 -11.04
C CYS A 323 -18.23 -15.52 -10.07
N MET A 324 -17.80 -15.45 -8.82
CA MET A 324 -18.48 -14.71 -7.75
C MET A 324 -17.91 -13.31 -7.50
N ASN A 325 -16.89 -12.84 -8.23
CA ASN A 325 -16.18 -11.59 -7.97
C ASN A 325 -15.70 -11.48 -6.50
N ILE A 326 -15.04 -12.55 -6.01
CA ILE A 326 -14.48 -12.64 -4.66
C ILE A 326 -12.96 -12.46 -4.74
N ARG A 327 -12.40 -11.63 -3.85
CA ARG A 327 -10.96 -11.41 -3.77
C ARG A 327 -10.31 -12.48 -2.87
N PRO A 328 -9.39 -13.32 -3.37
CA PRO A 328 -8.79 -14.41 -2.61
C PRO A 328 -7.67 -13.91 -1.68
N TYR A 329 -8.03 -13.25 -0.58
CA TYR A 329 -7.08 -12.79 0.43
C TYR A 329 -7.53 -13.17 1.85
N LEU A 330 -6.68 -12.95 2.85
CA LEU A 330 -6.95 -13.12 4.27
C LEU A 330 -6.36 -11.95 5.03
N GLU A 331 -7.10 -11.43 6.00
CA GLU A 331 -6.51 -10.52 6.98
C GLU A 331 -5.99 -11.32 8.17
N VAL A 332 -4.69 -11.21 8.42
CA VAL A 332 -4.05 -11.82 9.58
C VAL A 332 -3.71 -10.73 10.58
N VAL A 333 -4.30 -10.80 11.77
CA VAL A 333 -4.04 -9.90 12.88
C VAL A 333 -2.82 -10.38 13.67
N LEU A 334 -1.86 -9.48 13.85
CA LEU A 334 -0.67 -9.68 14.66
C LEU A 334 -0.77 -8.81 15.90
N LYS A 335 -0.76 -9.42 17.08
CA LYS A 335 -0.78 -8.70 18.36
C LYS A 335 0.03 -9.47 19.38
N ASP A 336 1.03 -8.82 19.96
CA ASP A 336 2.00 -9.46 20.86
C ASP A 336 2.64 -10.70 20.18
N ASP A 337 2.39 -11.91 20.72
CA ASP A 337 2.88 -13.18 20.20
C ASP A 337 1.85 -13.96 19.37
N ASP A 338 0.65 -13.38 19.21
CA ASP A 338 -0.49 -13.99 18.55
C ASP A 338 -0.55 -13.67 17.06
N VAL A 339 -0.99 -14.67 16.31
CA VAL A 339 -1.25 -14.61 14.88
C VAL A 339 -2.63 -15.23 14.66
N LEU A 340 -3.59 -14.40 14.29
CA LEU A 340 -5.01 -14.78 14.20
C LEU A 340 -5.59 -14.34 12.86
N LEU A 341 -6.59 -15.05 12.38
CA LEU A 341 -7.38 -14.66 11.23
C LEU A 341 -8.43 -13.64 11.66
N ASN A 342 -8.57 -12.55 10.91
CA ASN A 342 -9.66 -11.60 11.09
C ASN A 342 -10.94 -12.18 10.46
N ASP A 343 -11.75 -12.84 11.28
CA ASP A 343 -13.07 -13.38 10.90
C ASP A 343 -14.22 -12.42 11.20
N CYS A 344 -13.90 -11.18 11.59
CA CYS A 344 -14.88 -10.15 11.94
C CYS A 344 -15.28 -9.25 10.75
N ILE A 345 -14.70 -9.48 9.56
CA ILE A 345 -15.03 -8.76 8.32
C ILE A 345 -16.01 -9.56 7.48
N MET A 346 -16.85 -8.86 6.70
CA MET A 346 -17.85 -9.51 5.84
C MET A 346 -17.21 -10.42 4.79
N GLU A 347 -16.06 -10.01 4.27
CA GLU A 347 -15.33 -10.68 3.20
C GLU A 347 -14.78 -12.03 3.65
N PHE A 348 -14.63 -12.25 4.96
CA PHE A 348 -14.26 -13.57 5.48
C PHE A 348 -15.31 -14.63 5.14
N ALA A 349 -16.60 -14.28 5.15
CA ALA A 349 -17.67 -15.17 4.71
C ALA A 349 -17.58 -15.48 3.20
N GLU A 350 -17.18 -14.49 2.38
CA GLU A 350 -16.94 -14.69 0.94
C GLU A 350 -15.82 -15.72 0.70
N ILE A 351 -14.73 -15.63 1.46
CA ILE A 351 -13.57 -16.51 1.32
C ILE A 351 -13.91 -17.97 1.67
N ILE A 352 -14.71 -18.21 2.70
CA ILE A 352 -15.05 -19.59 3.09
C ILE A 352 -16.21 -20.19 2.29
N LEU A 353 -16.92 -19.38 1.49
CA LEU A 353 -18.11 -19.79 0.75
C LEU A 353 -17.95 -21.06 -0.13
N PRO A 354 -16.85 -21.26 -0.89
CA PRO A 354 -16.66 -22.49 -1.68
C PRO A 354 -16.69 -23.77 -0.83
N PHE A 355 -16.41 -23.65 0.46
CA PHE A 355 -16.23 -24.78 1.38
C PHE A 355 -17.55 -25.27 2.01
N SER A 356 -18.65 -24.58 1.71
CA SER A 356 -20.02 -24.89 2.12
C SER A 356 -20.62 -26.15 1.49
N GLN A 357 -19.91 -26.85 0.58
CA GLN A 357 -20.38 -28.08 -0.10
C GLN A 357 -20.84 -29.21 0.84
N HIS A 358 -20.43 -29.16 2.10
CA HIS A 358 -20.79 -30.15 3.12
C HIS A 358 -22.16 -29.87 3.77
N ILE A 359 -22.75 -28.70 3.53
CA ILE A 359 -24.06 -28.32 4.06
C ILE A 359 -25.11 -29.18 3.38
N LYS A 360 -25.80 -30.00 4.20
CA LYS A 360 -26.84 -30.92 3.75
C LYS A 360 -28.20 -30.32 4.09
N ARG A 361 -28.69 -29.47 3.20
CA ARG A 361 -30.02 -28.87 3.24
C ARG A 361 -30.92 -29.62 2.27
N SER A 362 -32.15 -29.95 2.68
CA SER A 362 -33.11 -30.60 1.77
C SER A 362 -33.57 -29.69 0.64
N ASP A 363 -33.41 -28.38 0.83
CA ASP A 363 -33.82 -27.31 -0.07
C ASP A 363 -32.66 -26.69 -0.85
N LEU A 364 -31.40 -27.09 -0.61
CA LEU A 364 -30.22 -26.49 -1.23
C LEU A 364 -29.13 -27.51 -1.54
N THR A 365 -28.69 -27.53 -2.79
CA THR A 365 -27.39 -28.09 -3.21
C THR A 365 -26.42 -26.93 -3.48
N PRO A 366 -25.29 -26.81 -2.75
CA PRO A 366 -24.52 -25.57 -2.67
C PRO A 366 -24.02 -25.05 -4.00
N PHE A 367 -23.06 -25.71 -4.68
CA PHE A 367 -22.55 -25.19 -5.95
C PHE A 367 -22.13 -26.28 -6.92
N ASN A 368 -22.59 -26.17 -8.17
CA ASN A 368 -22.15 -26.97 -9.31
C ASN A 368 -21.72 -26.04 -10.44
N TYR A 369 -20.59 -26.36 -11.07
CA TYR A 369 -20.15 -25.61 -12.24
C TYR A 369 -21.03 -25.94 -13.44
N ASN A 370 -21.57 -24.90 -14.07
CA ASN A 370 -22.35 -25.00 -15.29
C ASN A 370 -21.46 -24.61 -16.48
N GLU A 371 -21.07 -25.60 -17.28
CA GLU A 371 -20.18 -25.41 -18.45
C GLU A 371 -20.79 -24.46 -19.49
N ASP A 372 -22.10 -24.52 -19.72
CA ASP A 372 -22.78 -23.69 -20.72
C ASP A 372 -22.79 -22.21 -20.32
N LEU A 373 -22.97 -21.94 -19.03
CA LEU A 373 -23.01 -20.58 -18.48
C LEU A 373 -21.64 -20.09 -18.00
N LYS A 374 -20.65 -20.98 -17.93
CA LYS A 374 -19.31 -20.75 -17.36
C LYS A 374 -19.38 -20.10 -15.96
N THR A 375 -20.32 -20.56 -15.14
CA THR A 375 -20.56 -20.03 -13.79
C THR A 375 -20.90 -21.15 -12.81
N TYR A 376 -20.80 -20.87 -11.52
CA TYR A 376 -21.33 -21.75 -10.48
C TYR A 376 -22.81 -21.48 -10.26
N THR A 377 -23.57 -22.55 -10.09
CA THR A 377 -25.03 -22.52 -9.87
C THR A 377 -25.39 -23.38 -8.68
N SER A 378 -26.44 -22.99 -7.97
CA SER A 378 -27.02 -23.76 -6.86
C SER A 378 -28.33 -24.40 -7.32
N THR A 379 -28.70 -25.53 -6.74
CA THR A 379 -30.03 -26.11 -6.94
C THR A 379 -30.86 -25.84 -5.71
N ILE A 380 -31.95 -25.10 -5.86
CA ILE A 380 -32.89 -24.80 -4.79
C ILE A 380 -34.19 -25.59 -5.00
N VAL A 381 -34.70 -26.22 -3.94
CA VAL A 381 -35.99 -26.92 -3.96
C VAL A 381 -37.06 -25.99 -3.37
N ASN A 382 -38.10 -25.68 -4.14
CA ASN A 382 -39.19 -24.84 -3.63
C ASN A 382 -40.15 -25.61 -2.71
N GLU A 383 -41.11 -24.92 -2.10
CA GLU A 383 -42.13 -25.50 -1.19
C GLU A 383 -42.93 -26.66 -1.81
N ASN A 384 -43.00 -26.74 -3.14
CA ASN A 384 -43.69 -27.80 -3.87
C ASN A 384 -42.77 -28.99 -4.20
N GLY A 385 -41.52 -28.99 -3.74
CA GLY A 385 -40.54 -30.04 -4.04
C GLY A 385 -39.92 -29.95 -5.44
N LEU A 386 -40.11 -28.83 -6.16
CA LEU A 386 -39.52 -28.65 -7.50
C LEU A 386 -38.12 -28.05 -7.39
N GLU A 387 -37.16 -28.73 -8.01
CA GLU A 387 -35.79 -28.26 -8.15
C GLU A 387 -35.69 -27.16 -9.21
N LYS A 388 -34.99 -26.08 -8.86
CA LYS A 388 -34.64 -24.99 -9.77
C LYS A 388 -33.15 -24.70 -9.64
N GLN A 389 -32.45 -24.78 -10.76
CA GLN A 389 -31.07 -24.29 -10.85
C GLN A 389 -31.09 -22.76 -10.88
N VAL A 390 -30.31 -22.14 -10.01
CA VAL A 390 -30.21 -20.69 -9.87
C VAL A 390 -28.75 -20.27 -9.95
N ASN A 391 -28.51 -19.11 -10.56
CA ASN A 391 -27.22 -18.43 -10.51
C ASN A 391 -27.34 -17.39 -9.40
N LEU A 392 -26.69 -17.65 -8.26
CA LEU A 392 -26.71 -16.75 -7.11
C LEU A 392 -25.61 -15.71 -7.28
N THR A 393 -25.89 -14.46 -6.89
CA THR A 393 -24.80 -13.50 -6.60
C THR A 393 -24.04 -13.93 -5.35
N LYS A 394 -22.86 -13.34 -5.09
CA LYS A 394 -22.11 -13.65 -3.86
C LYS A 394 -22.89 -13.28 -2.60
N GLU A 395 -23.65 -12.18 -2.62
CA GLU A 395 -24.49 -11.72 -1.51
C GLU A 395 -25.66 -12.67 -1.28
N GLU A 396 -26.35 -13.08 -2.36
CA GLU A 396 -27.42 -14.08 -2.28
C GLU A 396 -26.88 -15.41 -1.74
N ALA A 397 -25.72 -15.84 -2.22
CA ALA A 397 -25.09 -17.08 -1.77
C ALA A 397 -24.72 -17.05 -0.28
N ILE A 398 -24.16 -15.93 0.21
CA ILE A 398 -23.88 -15.72 1.63
C ILE A 398 -25.17 -15.76 2.44
N GLU A 399 -26.20 -15.03 2.03
CA GLU A 399 -27.48 -14.99 2.74
C GLU A 399 -28.13 -16.38 2.79
N TYR A 400 -28.18 -17.10 1.67
CA TYR A 400 -28.77 -18.44 1.62
C TYR A 400 -28.03 -19.48 2.45
N ILE A 401 -26.72 -19.32 2.63
CA ILE A 401 -25.87 -20.31 3.30
C ILE A 401 -25.66 -19.97 4.78
N PHE A 402 -25.52 -18.68 5.09
CA PHE A 402 -25.13 -18.16 6.40
C PHE A 402 -26.18 -17.24 7.06
N GLY A 403 -27.30 -16.90 6.41
CA GLY A 403 -28.32 -15.93 6.89
C GLY A 403 -29.66 -16.51 7.39
N ASP A 404 -29.82 -17.84 7.45
CA ASP A 404 -31.01 -18.51 8.02
C ASP A 404 -30.76 -18.97 9.47
N GLN A 405 -31.79 -19.23 10.30
CA GLN A 405 -31.72 -19.58 11.76
C GLN A 405 -30.58 -20.52 12.24
N ASP A 406 -29.97 -21.32 11.37
CA ASP A 406 -28.78 -22.14 11.60
C ASP A 406 -27.45 -21.41 11.26
N GLU A 407 -27.45 -20.07 11.19
CA GLU A 407 -26.34 -19.20 10.72
C GLU A 407 -25.00 -19.59 11.33
N THR A 408 -24.98 -19.68 12.66
CA THR A 408 -23.78 -19.96 13.43
C THR A 408 -23.27 -21.39 13.19
N GLU A 409 -24.16 -22.39 13.11
CA GLU A 409 -23.72 -23.77 12.90
C GLU A 409 -23.17 -23.98 11.48
N ASN A 410 -23.84 -23.45 10.46
CA ASN A 410 -23.38 -23.55 9.08
C ASN A 410 -22.06 -22.82 8.86
N TYR A 411 -21.92 -21.63 9.44
CA TYR A 411 -20.68 -20.87 9.41
C TYR A 411 -19.55 -21.62 10.11
N GLU A 412 -19.73 -22.06 11.36
CA GLU A 412 -18.72 -22.80 12.13
C GLU A 412 -18.27 -24.09 11.42
N ARG A 413 -19.21 -24.83 10.83
CA ARG A 413 -18.90 -26.05 10.06
C ARG A 413 -18.15 -25.74 8.78
N THR A 414 -18.53 -24.67 8.07
CA THR A 414 -17.83 -24.22 6.85
C THR A 414 -16.42 -23.75 7.17
N LEU A 415 -16.25 -22.95 8.22
CA LEU A 415 -14.97 -22.53 8.75
C LEU A 415 -14.09 -23.75 9.06
N LYS A 416 -14.64 -24.76 9.74
CA LYS A 416 -13.91 -25.98 10.06
C LYS A 416 -13.46 -26.75 8.81
N GLU A 417 -14.34 -26.91 7.82
CA GLU A 417 -13.97 -27.57 6.56
C GLU A 417 -12.89 -26.78 5.80
N TRP A 418 -13.01 -25.45 5.75
CA TRP A 418 -12.01 -24.57 5.15
C TRP A 418 -10.65 -24.69 5.84
N ILE A 419 -10.61 -24.68 7.18
CA ILE A 419 -9.36 -24.84 7.94
C ILE A 419 -8.73 -26.20 7.66
N LEU A 420 -9.52 -27.27 7.75
CA LEU A 420 -9.01 -28.65 7.67
C LEU A 420 -8.55 -29.03 6.25
N HIS A 421 -9.29 -28.59 5.24
CA HIS A 421 -9.07 -29.03 3.87
C HIS A 421 -8.27 -28.03 3.03
N PHE A 422 -8.43 -26.73 3.25
CA PHE A 422 -7.76 -25.72 2.44
C PHE A 422 -6.62 -25.04 3.18
N LEU A 423 -6.90 -24.34 4.29
CA LEU A 423 -5.90 -23.47 4.93
C LEU A 423 -4.67 -24.29 5.37
N LYS A 424 -4.88 -25.47 5.94
CA LYS A 424 -3.79 -26.37 6.33
C LYS A 424 -2.93 -26.81 5.14
N GLU A 425 -3.56 -27.17 4.02
CA GLU A 425 -2.84 -27.59 2.82
C GLU A 425 -2.07 -26.42 2.21
N TYR A 426 -2.73 -25.26 2.09
CA TYR A 426 -2.15 -24.04 1.58
C TYR A 426 -0.93 -23.59 2.39
N ILE A 427 -1.02 -23.56 3.72
CA ILE A 427 0.10 -23.18 4.59
C ILE A 427 1.28 -24.15 4.39
N ASN A 428 1.04 -25.46 4.29
CA ASN A 428 2.12 -26.42 4.05
C ASN A 428 2.77 -26.21 2.67
N PHE A 429 1.97 -26.00 1.62
CA PHE A 429 2.44 -25.66 0.29
C PHE A 429 3.32 -24.41 0.35
N ARG A 430 2.81 -23.32 0.92
CA ARG A 430 3.51 -22.03 0.96
C ARG A 430 4.80 -22.12 1.76
N LEU A 431 4.78 -22.71 2.95
CA LEU A 431 6.00 -22.94 3.74
C LEU A 431 7.03 -23.75 2.96
N SER A 432 6.60 -24.78 2.23
CA SER A 432 7.52 -25.59 1.42
C SER A 432 8.14 -24.80 0.26
N LYS A 433 7.39 -23.86 -0.34
CA LYS A 433 7.88 -22.96 -1.40
C LYS A 433 8.89 -21.96 -0.84
N MET A 434 8.55 -21.30 0.28
CA MET A 434 9.36 -20.25 0.88
C MET A 434 10.65 -20.77 1.55
N LEU A 435 10.63 -21.96 2.15
CA LEU A 435 11.83 -22.56 2.74
C LEU A 435 12.91 -22.95 1.71
N GLN A 436 12.59 -22.91 0.41
CA GLN A 436 13.56 -23.12 -0.67
C GLN A 436 14.34 -21.85 -1.04
N VAL A 437 13.87 -20.69 -0.57
CA VAL A 437 14.50 -19.40 -0.83
C VAL A 437 15.88 -19.37 -0.17
N LYS A 438 16.89 -18.94 -0.93
CA LYS A 438 18.21 -18.63 -0.39
C LYS A 438 18.33 -17.11 -0.32
N PRO A 439 18.32 -16.52 0.89
CA PRO A 439 18.39 -15.07 1.03
C PRO A 439 19.72 -14.55 0.48
N ASP A 440 19.66 -13.53 -0.39
CA ASP A 440 20.85 -12.87 -0.93
C ASP A 440 21.52 -11.97 0.13
N SER A 441 20.75 -11.36 1.03
CA SER A 441 21.22 -10.52 2.14
C SER A 441 20.22 -10.50 3.30
N GLU A 442 20.66 -10.78 4.53
CA GLU A 442 19.79 -10.81 5.71
C GLU A 442 19.06 -9.48 5.98
N THR A 443 19.57 -8.36 5.48
CA THR A 443 19.02 -7.01 5.72
C THR A 443 18.18 -6.48 4.55
N SER A 444 17.93 -7.28 3.51
CA SER A 444 17.12 -6.84 2.37
C SER A 444 15.64 -6.78 2.73
N SER A 445 14.88 -5.90 2.07
CA SER A 445 13.45 -5.73 2.34
C SER A 445 12.66 -7.02 2.07
N PHE A 446 13.01 -7.73 0.98
CA PHE A 446 12.47 -9.06 0.69
C PHE A 446 12.68 -10.04 1.85
N ASN A 447 13.88 -10.10 2.43
CA ASN A 447 14.17 -11.08 3.47
C ASN A 447 13.51 -10.73 4.80
N ILE A 448 13.34 -9.44 5.10
CA ILE A 448 12.54 -8.97 6.24
C ILE A 448 11.08 -9.41 6.07
N PHE A 449 10.51 -9.20 4.87
CA PHE A 449 9.14 -9.61 4.53
C PHE A 449 8.95 -11.13 4.58
N LEU A 450 9.86 -11.88 3.92
CA LEU A 450 9.91 -13.35 3.92
C LEU A 450 9.94 -13.92 5.34
N THR A 451 10.81 -13.37 6.19
CA THR A 451 10.96 -13.82 7.58
C THR A 451 9.68 -13.59 8.37
N LYS A 452 9.02 -12.44 8.17
CA LYS A 452 7.75 -12.12 8.82
C LYS A 452 6.65 -13.08 8.38
N GLU A 453 6.48 -13.32 7.09
CA GLU A 453 5.47 -14.25 6.57
C GLU A 453 5.75 -15.70 7.01
N LEU A 454 7.01 -16.17 6.97
CA LEU A 454 7.37 -17.49 7.49
C LEU A 454 6.96 -17.65 8.97
N TRP A 455 7.21 -16.64 9.79
CA TRP A 455 6.81 -16.64 11.19
C TRP A 455 5.29 -16.71 11.35
N ILE A 456 4.53 -15.92 10.58
CA ILE A 456 3.07 -15.94 10.54
C ILE A 456 2.55 -17.34 10.21
N LEU A 457 3.01 -17.92 9.10
CA LEU A 457 2.58 -19.22 8.61
C LEU A 457 2.92 -20.35 9.59
N GLN A 458 4.10 -20.31 10.20
CA GLN A 458 4.51 -21.28 11.22
C GLN A 458 3.63 -21.19 12.48
N LYS A 459 3.29 -19.99 12.93
CA LYS A 459 2.40 -19.76 14.08
C LYS A 459 0.99 -20.29 13.78
N LEU A 460 0.41 -19.93 12.64
CA LEU A 460 -0.90 -20.44 12.22
C LEU A 460 -0.91 -21.96 12.11
N LYS A 461 0.12 -22.54 11.47
CA LYS A 461 0.29 -24.01 11.38
C LYS A 461 0.32 -24.67 12.75
N ALA A 462 1.11 -24.13 13.67
CA ALA A 462 1.24 -24.68 15.02
C ALA A 462 -0.08 -24.63 15.79
N SER A 463 -0.85 -23.54 15.66
CA SER A 463 -2.17 -23.40 16.27
C SER A 463 -3.18 -24.40 15.67
N ILE A 464 -3.21 -24.55 14.34
CA ILE A 464 -4.05 -25.54 13.65
C ILE A 464 -3.72 -26.97 14.10
N ASP A 465 -2.44 -27.34 14.10
CA ASP A 465 -2.00 -28.69 14.47
C ASP A 465 -2.27 -29.03 15.95
N LYS A 466 -2.35 -28.01 16.81
CA LYS A 466 -2.71 -28.15 18.23
C LYS A 466 -4.21 -27.96 18.50
N ASN A 467 -5.02 -27.73 17.47
CA ASN A 467 -6.44 -27.42 17.58
C ASN A 467 -6.72 -26.25 18.57
N GLN A 468 -5.91 -25.20 18.48
CA GLN A 468 -6.07 -23.95 19.21
C GLN A 468 -6.94 -22.97 18.42
N HIS A 469 -7.51 -21.97 19.12
CA HIS A 469 -8.22 -20.86 18.47
C HIS A 469 -7.28 -20.13 17.51
N ILE A 470 -7.73 -19.98 16.27
CA ILE A 470 -6.97 -19.28 15.21
C ILE A 470 -7.69 -18.06 14.68
N THR A 471 -8.94 -17.83 15.05
CA THR A 471 -9.68 -16.63 14.63
C THR A 471 -9.72 -15.59 15.73
N TRP A 472 -9.87 -14.33 15.34
CA TRP A 472 -9.92 -13.21 16.26
C TRP A 472 -11.16 -13.29 17.15
N TYR A 473 -12.34 -13.54 16.57
CA TYR A 473 -13.59 -13.61 17.31
C TYR A 473 -13.55 -14.67 18.41
N GLU A 474 -13.07 -15.89 18.11
CA GLU A 474 -12.97 -16.96 19.11
C GLU A 474 -12.10 -16.57 20.32
N LYS A 475 -11.01 -15.83 20.09
CA LYS A 475 -10.05 -15.49 21.14
C LYS A 475 -10.40 -14.20 21.89
N PHE A 476 -11.00 -13.25 21.19
CA PHE A 476 -11.17 -11.88 21.64
C PHE A 476 -12.56 -11.31 21.36
N ALA A 477 -13.62 -12.13 21.39
CA ALA A 477 -15.01 -11.71 21.10
C ALA A 477 -15.43 -10.37 21.73
N GLU A 478 -15.01 -10.09 22.97
CA GLU A 478 -15.33 -8.84 23.69
C GLU A 478 -14.54 -7.60 23.22
N ARG A 479 -13.51 -7.79 22.38
CA ARG A 479 -12.59 -6.75 21.86
C ARG A 479 -12.58 -6.69 20.32
N SER A 480 -13.59 -7.24 19.64
CA SER A 480 -13.70 -7.18 18.18
C SER A 480 -13.73 -5.75 17.63
N SER A 481 -14.28 -4.80 18.40
CA SER A 481 -14.28 -3.37 18.06
C SER A 481 -12.90 -2.68 18.13
N GLU A 482 -11.84 -3.36 18.57
CA GLU A 482 -10.48 -2.82 18.60
C GLU A 482 -9.73 -2.95 17.27
N LEU A 483 -10.25 -3.71 16.29
CA LEU A 483 -9.59 -3.87 15.00
C LEU A 483 -9.78 -2.63 14.12
N PRO A 484 -8.71 -2.09 13.53
CA PRO A 484 -8.83 -1.01 12.57
C PRO A 484 -9.53 -1.51 11.30
N ASP A 485 -10.38 -0.67 10.72
CA ASP A 485 -10.88 -0.89 9.36
C ASP A 485 -9.73 -0.63 8.38
N VAL A 486 -9.24 -1.70 7.76
CA VAL A 486 -8.11 -1.64 6.84
C VAL A 486 -8.66 -1.62 5.42
N PRO A 487 -8.32 -0.60 4.61
CA PRO A 487 -8.75 -0.57 3.23
C PRO A 487 -8.22 -1.79 2.50
N PHE A 488 -9.06 -2.38 1.64
CA PHE A 488 -8.68 -3.53 0.84
C PHE A 488 -7.36 -3.27 0.10
N PRO A 489 -6.47 -4.28 0.02
CA PRO A 489 -5.30 -4.14 -0.84
C PRO A 489 -5.79 -3.88 -2.27
N PRO A 490 -5.16 -2.95 -3.02
CA PRO A 490 -5.63 -2.54 -4.35
C PRO A 490 -5.81 -3.77 -5.25
N PRO A 491 -6.88 -3.87 -6.06
CA PRO A 491 -7.24 -5.09 -6.78
C PRO A 491 -6.05 -5.66 -7.57
N CYS A 492 -5.91 -7.00 -7.59
CA CYS A 492 -4.91 -7.72 -8.39
C CYS A 492 -5.23 -7.62 -9.90
N ARG A 493 -4.34 -8.19 -10.73
CA ARG A 493 -4.56 -8.58 -12.14
C ARG A 493 -5.92 -9.17 -12.48
N ILE A 494 -6.62 -9.69 -11.49
CA ILE A 494 -8.00 -10.07 -11.60
C ILE A 494 -8.87 -8.91 -11.13
N ASP A 495 -8.90 -7.89 -11.97
CA ASP A 495 -10.02 -6.98 -12.03
C ASP A 495 -11.21 -7.76 -12.60
N TYR A 496 -11.84 -8.57 -11.75
CA TYR A 496 -13.05 -9.31 -12.09
C TYR A 496 -14.18 -8.38 -12.57
N GLU A 497 -14.09 -7.07 -12.30
CA GLU A 497 -15.04 -6.05 -12.74
C GLU A 497 -14.72 -5.52 -14.15
N ASN A 498 -13.44 -5.49 -14.56
CA ASN A 498 -13.00 -4.98 -15.86
C ASN A 498 -12.40 -6.02 -16.82
N LEU A 499 -12.31 -7.30 -16.45
CA LEU A 499 -12.03 -8.37 -17.42
C LEU A 499 -13.13 -8.37 -18.47
N SER A 500 -12.76 -8.03 -19.71
CA SER A 500 -13.67 -8.23 -20.83
C SER A 500 -14.01 -9.73 -20.92
N ARG A 501 -15.23 -10.06 -21.38
CA ARG A 501 -15.62 -11.46 -21.65
C ARG A 501 -14.61 -12.23 -22.51
N THR A 502 -13.78 -11.52 -23.27
CA THR A 502 -12.74 -12.04 -24.16
C THR A 502 -11.48 -12.48 -23.41
N GLU A 503 -11.05 -11.76 -22.38
CA GLU A 503 -9.86 -12.12 -21.58
C GLU A 503 -10.14 -13.30 -20.63
N ILE A 504 -11.40 -13.46 -20.22
CA ILE A 504 -11.89 -14.67 -19.53
C ILE A 504 -11.70 -15.91 -20.42
N GLN A 505 -11.78 -15.76 -21.75
CA GLN A 505 -11.69 -16.87 -22.70
C GLN A 505 -10.24 -17.38 -22.85
N GLU A 506 -9.25 -16.49 -22.97
CA GLU A 506 -7.83 -16.87 -23.10
C GLU A 506 -7.27 -17.55 -21.84
N TYR A 507 -7.79 -17.20 -20.66
CA TYR A 507 -7.41 -17.84 -19.40
C TYR A 507 -8.16 -19.16 -19.12
N ILE A 508 -9.31 -19.39 -19.77
CA ILE A 508 -10.03 -20.67 -19.72
C ILE A 508 -9.44 -21.67 -20.73
N ASP A 509 -8.91 -21.18 -21.85
CA ASP A 509 -8.37 -22.02 -22.93
C ASP A 509 -6.87 -22.37 -22.72
N THR A 510 -6.26 -21.95 -21.61
CA THR A 510 -4.92 -22.37 -21.14
C THR A 510 -5.00 -23.44 -20.05
N ASP A 511 -5.55 -24.59 -20.44
CA ASP A 511 -5.33 -25.91 -19.84
C ASP A 511 -4.22 -26.67 -20.58
#